data_AF-A0AAV7GYT7-F1
#
_entry.id   AF-A0AAV7GYT7-F1
#
_cell.length_a   1.000
_cell.length_b   1.000
_cell.length_c   1.000
_cell.angle_alpha   90.00
_cell.angle_beta   90.00
_cell.angle_gamma   90.00
#
_symmetry.space_group_name_H-M   'P 1'
#
loop_
_entity.id
_entity.type
_entity.pdbx_description
1 polymer ?
#
loop_
_entity_poly.entity_id
_entity_poly.type
_entity_poly.pdbx_seq_one_letter_code
_entity_poly.pdbx_strand_id
1 'polypeptide(L)'
;MWTNCYCSAHKILLVGEGDFSFSLYLATAFGSAFNIVATSLDSYAVLLKKYRKAQSNVKKLKKVGATILHEIDATRMKYEVFLSNHKFDRIVFNFPHAGFKGKEDNPALIRFNH
;
A
#
# COMPACT_ATOMS: atom_id res chain seq x y z
N MET A 1 -18.71 -7.33 8.33
CA MET A 1 -18.27 -7.51 6.92
C MET A 1 -17.76 -6.17 6.40
N TRP A 2 -16.48 -6.09 6.01
CA TRP A 2 -15.80 -4.86 5.53
C TRP A 2 -16.23 -4.38 4.12
N THR A 3 -17.18 -5.08 3.50
CA THR A 3 -17.60 -4.88 2.11
C THR A 3 -18.46 -3.64 1.86
N ASN A 4 -18.90 -2.93 2.91
CA ASN A 4 -19.78 -1.77 2.75
C ASN A 4 -19.05 -0.41 2.63
N CYS A 5 -17.71 -0.38 2.78
CA CYS A 5 -16.92 0.86 2.76
C CYS A 5 -16.15 1.11 1.45
N TYR A 6 -16.02 0.07 0.60
CA TYR A 6 -15.25 0.10 -0.63
C TYR A 6 -16.04 -0.57 -1.76
N CYS A 7 -16.29 0.16 -2.84
CA CYS A 7 -16.90 -0.34 -4.07
C CYS A 7 -15.89 -0.17 -5.21
N SER A 8 -15.98 -1.01 -6.25
CA SER A 8 -15.13 -0.95 -7.45
C SER A 8 -15.27 0.37 -8.23
N ALA A 9 -16.31 1.16 -7.97
CA ALA A 9 -16.47 2.51 -8.52
C ALA A 9 -15.55 3.56 -7.88
N HIS A 10 -15.06 3.33 -6.65
CA HIS A 10 -14.20 4.29 -5.95
C HIS A 10 -12.78 4.27 -6.52
N LYS A 11 -12.18 5.45 -6.74
CA LYS A 11 -10.74 5.60 -6.91
C LYS A 11 -10.06 5.53 -5.54
N ILE A 12 -9.20 4.54 -5.35
CA ILE A 12 -8.57 4.21 -4.07
C ILE A 12 -7.07 4.47 -4.16
N LEU A 13 -6.55 5.24 -3.22
CA LEU A 13 -5.13 5.40 -2.97
C LEU A 13 -4.75 4.59 -1.71
N LEU A 14 -3.85 3.63 -1.86
CA LEU A 14 -3.26 2.86 -0.76
C LEU A 14 -1.86 3.41 -0.51
N VAL A 15 -1.63 3.94 0.70
CA VAL A 15 -0.39 4.64 1.04
C VAL A 15 0.50 3.75 1.91
N GLY A 16 1.79 3.69 1.59
CA GLY A 16 2.80 3.09 2.47
C GLY A 16 2.78 1.56 2.53
N GLU A 17 2.47 0.90 1.42
CA GLU A 17 2.51 -0.57 1.34
C GLU A 17 3.94 -1.10 1.51
N GLY A 18 4.12 -2.05 2.42
CA GLY A 18 5.38 -2.77 2.62
C GLY A 18 5.60 -3.84 1.55
N ASP A 19 4.76 -4.87 1.51
CA ASP A 19 4.86 -5.97 0.54
C ASP A 19 3.72 -6.01 -0.50
N PHE A 20 2.83 -5.01 -0.50
CA PHE A 20 1.63 -4.91 -1.34
C PHE A 20 0.57 -6.02 -1.13
N SER A 21 0.62 -6.76 -0.03
CA SER A 21 -0.34 -7.84 0.24
C SER A 21 -1.77 -7.32 0.46
N PHE A 22 -1.93 -6.19 1.16
CA PHE A 22 -3.24 -5.58 1.37
C PHE A 22 -3.85 -5.10 0.06
N SER A 23 -3.06 -4.39 -0.75
CA SER A 23 -3.46 -3.99 -2.11
C SER A 23 -3.92 -5.18 -2.94
N LEU A 24 -3.17 -6.28 -2.91
CA LEU A 24 -3.53 -7.49 -3.67
C LEU A 24 -4.82 -8.13 -3.15
N TYR A 25 -5.02 -8.17 -1.83
CA TYR A 25 -6.26 -8.65 -1.23
C TYR A 25 -7.46 -7.83 -1.71
N LEU A 26 -7.36 -6.50 -1.67
CA LEU A 26 -8.43 -5.61 -2.12
C LEU A 26 -8.73 -5.78 -3.63
N ALA A 27 -7.68 -5.82 -4.45
CA ALA A 27 -7.79 -6.09 -5.89
C ALA A 27 -8.47 -7.43 -6.18
N THR A 28 -8.15 -8.47 -5.40
CA THR A 28 -8.76 -9.80 -5.55
C THR A 28 -10.24 -9.76 -5.18
N ALA A 29 -10.62 -9.05 -4.12
CA ALA A 29 -12.02 -8.88 -3.71
C ALA A 29 -12.85 -8.12 -4.76
N PHE A 30 -12.23 -7.18 -5.49
CA PHE A 30 -12.88 -6.44 -6.57
C PHE A 30 -12.86 -7.16 -7.92
N GLY A 31 -12.05 -8.20 -8.08
CA GLY A 31 -11.80 -8.86 -9.36
C GLY A 31 -11.00 -8.00 -10.36
N SER A 32 -10.63 -6.78 -10.01
CA SER A 32 -9.80 -5.87 -10.80
C SER A 32 -9.17 -4.81 -9.90
N ALA A 33 -8.18 -4.07 -10.43
CA ALA A 33 -7.49 -3.01 -9.70
C ALA A 33 -7.29 -1.73 -10.51
N PHE A 34 -8.04 -1.53 -11.59
CA PHE A 34 -7.94 -0.31 -12.42
C PHE A 34 -8.21 0.98 -11.66
N ASN A 35 -8.96 0.88 -10.57
CA ASN A 35 -9.31 1.96 -9.67
C ASN A 35 -8.35 2.08 -8.47
N ILE A 36 -7.28 1.29 -8.40
CA ILE A 36 -6.34 1.24 -7.28
C ILE A 36 -4.99 1.84 -7.70
N VAL A 37 -4.55 2.84 -6.93
CA VAL A 37 -3.16 3.32 -6.89
C VAL A 37 -2.56 2.86 -5.57
N ALA A 38 -1.50 2.06 -5.62
CA ALA A 38 -0.80 1.61 -4.41
C ALA A 38 0.61 2.17 -4.38
N THR A 39 1.01 2.73 -3.23
CA THR A 39 2.30 3.40 -3.07
C THR A 39 3.14 2.76 -1.98
N SER A 40 4.47 2.77 -2.14
CA SER A 40 5.42 2.38 -1.09
C SER A 40 6.40 3.51 -0.80
N LEU A 41 6.87 3.62 0.44
CA LEU A 41 7.97 4.52 0.81
C LEU A 41 9.31 3.99 0.29
N ASP A 42 9.51 2.66 0.37
CA ASP A 42 10.72 2.03 -0.14
C ASP A 42 10.72 2.01 -1.68
N SER A 43 11.91 2.11 -2.26
CA SER A 43 12.13 1.83 -3.68
C SER A 43 11.86 0.36 -3.98
N TYR A 44 11.55 0.05 -5.24
CA TYR A 44 11.28 -1.33 -5.66
C TYR A 44 12.44 -2.28 -5.28
N ALA A 45 13.69 -1.85 -5.48
CA ALA A 45 14.87 -2.66 -5.16
C ALA A 45 15.00 -2.94 -3.65
N VAL A 46 14.71 -1.95 -2.80
CA VAL A 46 14.73 -2.12 -1.34
C VAL A 46 13.60 -3.05 -0.89
N LEU A 47 12.42 -2.87 -1.46
CA LEU A 47 11.22 -3.64 -1.19
C LEU A 47 11.42 -5.14 -1.53
N LEU A 48 12.10 -5.46 -2.64
CA LEU A 48 12.47 -6.85 -2.98
C LEU A 48 13.45 -7.49 -2.00
N LYS A 49 14.32 -6.70 -1.37
CA LYS A 49 15.27 -7.19 -0.36
C LYS A 49 14.58 -7.39 0.99
N LYS A 50 13.66 -6.51 1.36
CA LYS A 50 12.94 -6.53 2.65
C LYS A 50 11.84 -7.59 2.69
N TYR A 51 11.08 -7.75 1.60
CA TYR A 51 9.86 -8.56 1.62
C TYR A 51 9.89 -9.65 0.54
N ARG A 52 9.95 -10.92 0.96
CA ARG A 52 10.03 -12.07 0.04
C ARG A 52 8.88 -12.14 -0.98
N LYS A 53 7.68 -11.67 -0.61
CA LYS A 53 6.47 -11.75 -1.46
C LYS A 53 6.24 -10.52 -2.34
N ALA A 54 6.96 -9.43 -2.09
CA ALA A 54 6.77 -8.15 -2.77
C ALA A 54 6.74 -8.27 -4.29
N GLN A 55 7.73 -8.94 -4.88
CA GLN A 55 7.82 -9.11 -6.34
C GLN A 55 6.56 -9.76 -6.90
N SER A 56 6.10 -10.83 -6.25
CA SER A 56 4.94 -11.59 -6.70
C SER A 56 3.65 -10.78 -6.56
N ASN A 57 3.51 -10.00 -5.49
CA ASN A 57 2.33 -9.18 -5.22
C ASN A 57 2.26 -8.01 -6.21
N VAL A 58 3.36 -7.27 -6.41
CA VAL A 58 3.46 -6.19 -7.39
C VAL A 58 3.16 -6.71 -8.80
N LYS A 59 3.70 -7.87 -9.19
CA LYS A 59 3.44 -8.47 -10.50
C LYS A 59 1.96 -8.81 -10.70
N LYS A 60 1.32 -9.42 -9.68
CA LYS A 60 -0.12 -9.74 -9.74
C LYS A 60 -0.97 -8.49 -9.83
N LEU A 61 -0.66 -7.46 -9.03
CA LEU A 61 -1.37 -6.18 -9.03
C LEU A 61 -1.31 -5.48 -10.39
N LYS A 62 -0.11 -5.36 -10.98
CA LYS A 62 0.05 -4.81 -12.33
C LYS A 62 -0.75 -5.61 -13.36
N LYS A 63 -0.77 -6.94 -13.25
CA LYS A 63 -1.55 -7.81 -14.15
C LYS A 63 -3.05 -7.54 -14.08
N VAL A 64 -3.59 -7.19 -12.91
CA VAL A 64 -5.02 -6.88 -12.73
C VAL A 64 -5.34 -5.38 -12.84
N GLY A 65 -4.40 -4.57 -13.33
CA GLY A 65 -4.63 -3.17 -13.71
C GLY A 65 -4.28 -2.13 -12.66
N ALA A 66 -3.63 -2.50 -11.54
CA ALA A 66 -3.24 -1.54 -10.51
C ALA A 66 -2.12 -0.60 -10.98
N THR A 67 -2.21 0.66 -10.58
CA THR A 67 -1.07 1.59 -10.67
C THR A 67 -0.19 1.43 -9.43
N ILE A 68 1.11 1.21 -9.62
CA ILE A 68 2.06 1.03 -8.53
C ILE A 68 3.09 2.15 -8.58
N LEU A 69 3.24 2.89 -7.48
CA LEU A 69 4.24 3.95 -7.31
C LEU A 69 5.19 3.58 -6.16
N HIS A 70 6.45 3.91 -6.29
CA HIS A 70 7.47 3.68 -5.27
C HIS A 70 8.09 5.00 -4.85
N GLU A 71 8.76 5.01 -3.69
CA GLU A 71 9.46 6.19 -3.16
C GLU A 71 8.50 7.35 -2.85
N ILE A 72 7.25 7.04 -2.51
CA ILE A 72 6.24 8.02 -2.15
C ILE A 72 6.27 8.25 -0.64
N ASP A 73 6.77 9.43 -0.25
CA ASP A 73 6.70 9.91 1.12
C ASP A 73 5.30 10.52 1.40
N ALA A 74 4.55 9.87 2.29
CA ALA A 74 3.22 10.28 2.71
C ALA A 74 3.16 11.74 3.21
N THR A 75 4.25 12.25 3.80
CA THR A 75 4.35 13.62 4.31
C THR A 75 4.57 14.66 3.20
N ARG A 76 4.95 14.22 1.99
CA ARG A 76 5.30 15.05 0.83
C ARG A 76 4.42 14.79 -0.39
N MET A 77 3.37 13.96 -0.28
CA MET A 77 2.51 13.58 -1.42
C MET A 77 1.92 14.76 -2.21
N LYS A 78 1.72 15.93 -1.59
CA LYS A 78 1.22 17.12 -2.29
C LYS A 78 2.16 17.61 -3.40
N TYR A 79 3.43 17.20 -3.37
CA TYR A 79 4.44 17.52 -4.38
C TYR A 79 4.60 16.42 -5.44
N GLU A 80 3.98 15.26 -5.24
CA GLU A 80 4.00 14.16 -6.20
C GLU A 80 3.04 14.50 -7.34
N VAL A 81 3.58 14.88 -8.50
CA VAL A 81 2.80 15.36 -9.67
C VAL A 81 1.69 14.40 -10.07
N PHE A 82 1.94 13.09 -9.99
CA PHE A 82 0.91 12.10 -10.27
C PHE A 82 -0.23 12.20 -9.25
N LEU A 83 0.08 12.20 -7.94
CA LEU A 83 -0.94 12.17 -6.89
C LEU A 83 -1.66 13.51 -6.75
N SER A 84 -0.97 14.64 -6.90
CA SER A 84 -1.56 15.99 -6.80
C SER A 84 -2.60 16.27 -7.88
N ASN A 85 -2.46 15.64 -9.04
CA ASN A 85 -3.37 15.81 -10.18
C ASN A 85 -4.53 14.80 -10.18
N HIS A 86 -4.61 13.89 -9.21
CA HIS A 86 -5.67 12.90 -9.11
C HIS A 86 -6.52 13.11 -7.85
N LYS A 87 -7.84 12.95 -8.00
CA LYS A 87 -8.78 12.87 -6.88
C LYS A 87 -9.07 11.41 -6.56
N PHE A 88 -9.13 11.10 -5.27
CA PHE A 88 -9.42 9.77 -4.75
C PHE A 88 -10.65 9.84 -3.84
N ASP A 89 -11.53 8.85 -3.95
CA ASP A 89 -12.72 8.72 -3.09
C ASP A 89 -12.36 8.13 -1.73
N ARG A 90 -11.26 7.36 -1.69
CA ARG A 90 -10.73 6.72 -0.48
C ARG A 90 -9.20 6.79 -0.50
N ILE A 91 -8.63 7.30 0.59
CA ILE A 91 -7.20 7.21 0.89
C ILE A 91 -7.08 6.29 2.10
N VAL A 92 -6.32 5.21 1.96
CA VAL A 92 -6.14 4.20 3.00
C VAL A 92 -4.69 4.19 3.43
N PHE A 93 -4.46 4.40 4.73
CA PHE A 93 -3.15 4.31 5.35
C PHE A 93 -3.27 3.37 6.56
N ASN A 94 -3.02 2.08 6.31
CA ASN A 94 -3.39 1.01 7.26
C ASN A 94 -2.47 0.88 8.46
N PHE A 95 -1.18 1.20 8.30
CA PHE A 95 -0.17 0.99 9.33
C PHE A 95 0.68 2.25 9.51
N PRO A 96 0.08 3.35 10.00
CA PRO A 96 0.86 4.52 10.37
C PRO A 96 1.82 4.12 11.49
N HIS A 97 3.09 4.00 11.13
CA HIS A 97 4.10 3.59 12.08
C HIS A 97 4.37 4.77 13.05
N ALA A 98 3.98 4.63 14.33
CA ALA A 98 4.01 5.68 15.35
C ALA A 98 5.42 6.10 15.85
N GLY A 99 6.48 5.80 15.09
CA GLY A 99 7.84 6.27 15.37
C GLY A 99 8.74 5.32 16.16
N PHE A 100 8.39 4.04 16.33
CA PHE A 100 9.23 3.08 17.07
C PHE A 100 10.44 2.61 16.26
N LYS A 101 11.66 2.97 16.63
CA LYS A 101 12.86 2.46 15.95
C LYS A 101 13.01 0.95 16.19
N GLY A 102 12.57 0.13 15.23
CA GLY A 102 12.67 -1.32 15.29
C GLY A 102 12.24 -1.96 13.96
N LYS A 103 12.79 -3.14 13.70
CA LYS A 103 12.42 -4.00 12.57
C LYS A 103 11.03 -4.59 12.82
N GLU A 104 10.10 -4.48 11.87
CA GLU A 104 8.70 -4.96 12.00
C GLU A 104 8.59 -6.46 12.30
N ASP A 105 9.64 -7.23 11.98
CA ASP A 105 9.79 -8.66 12.23
C ASP A 105 10.40 -9.00 13.60
N ASN A 106 10.67 -8.01 14.46
CA ASN A 106 11.22 -8.26 15.80
C ASN A 106 10.11 -8.65 16.81
N PRO A 107 10.05 -9.91 17.28
CA PRO A 107 9.07 -10.32 18.31
C PRO A 107 9.20 -9.56 19.63
N ALA A 108 10.32 -8.84 19.86
CA ALA A 108 10.49 -8.00 21.04
C ALA A 108 9.55 -6.77 21.08
N LEU A 109 9.01 -6.34 19.93
CA LEU A 109 8.04 -5.24 19.87
C LEU A 109 6.63 -5.65 20.31
N ILE A 110 6.37 -6.96 20.49
CA ILE A 110 5.06 -7.50 20.89
C ILE A 110 4.90 -7.55 22.44
N ARG A 111 5.96 -7.24 23.21
CA ARG A 111 5.99 -7.42 24.68
C ARG A 111 5.86 -6.17 25.54
N PHE A 112 5.49 -5.03 24.98
CA PHE A 112 5.15 -3.85 25.77
C PHE A 112 3.68 -3.49 25.57
N ASN A 113 2.80 -4.25 26.22
CA ASN A 113 1.47 -3.82 26.68
C ASN A 113 0.84 -4.96 27.50
N HIS A 114 1.27 -5.06 28.75
CA HIS A 114 0.43 -5.50 29.87
C HIS A 114 0.97 -4.91 31.17
#